data_AF-A0A1J8PG76-F1
#
_entry.id   AF-A0A1J8PG76-F1
#
_cell.length_a   1.000
_cell.length_b   1.000
_cell.length_c   1.000
_cell.angle_alpha   90.00
_cell.angle_beta   90.00
_cell.angle_gamma   90.00
#
_symmetry.space_group_name_H-M   'P 1'
#
loop_
_entity.id
_entity.type
_entity.pdbx_description
1 polymer ?
#
loop_
_entity_poly.entity_id
_entity_poly.type
_entity_poly.pdbx_seq_one_letter_code
_entity_poly.pdbx_strand_id
1 'polypeptide(L)'
;MIEFSDTVRKMKTNVILVSFISLFMTLGGVEIDPESTFFGLKFTGLSSDLIYSGLVVVLFYLMAHFVWCAYETLQEWEVRVTGTKGAFKRADQEDIDEAIHPSYPSDPRNSTLYYSWSTQAHKISCVRSDIESANKKILELEAVVHGLREQGTKLSRDTVNISTSVDPLKDEWQSIKRSIQAIEKTISADQVIDSMRVFDRRYKYFMKTQNIRWFVIDFIFPIVLSSVAIYKMIDALSL
;
A
#
# COMPACT_ATOMS: atom_id res chain seq x y z
N MET A 1 -5.37 -0.46 -0.59
CA MET A 1 -6.61 -0.40 0.22
C MET A 1 -7.17 1.00 0.12
N ILE A 2 -8.44 1.14 -0.28
CA ILE A 2 -9.11 2.45 -0.36
C ILE A 2 -9.42 2.89 1.05
N GLU A 3 -8.99 4.09 1.40
CA GLU A 3 -9.27 4.67 2.71
C GLU A 3 -9.68 6.12 2.48
N PHE A 4 -10.81 6.51 3.05
CA PHE A 4 -11.21 7.90 3.05
C PHE A 4 -10.19 8.73 3.81
N SER A 5 -9.89 9.92 3.30
CA SER A 5 -9.16 10.93 4.07
C SER A 5 -9.92 11.25 5.37
N ASP A 6 -9.22 11.75 6.37
CA ASP A 6 -9.83 12.07 7.66
C ASP A 6 -11.01 13.04 7.53
N THR A 7 -10.93 13.97 6.58
CA THR A 7 -12.01 14.91 6.26
C THR A 7 -13.26 14.18 5.77
N VAL A 8 -13.11 13.25 4.81
CA VAL A 8 -14.26 12.49 4.27
C VAL A 8 -14.82 11.54 5.32
N ARG A 9 -13.97 10.96 6.19
CA ARG A 9 -14.43 10.16 7.33
C ARG A 9 -15.29 10.97 8.30
N LYS A 10 -14.88 12.20 8.63
CA LYS A 10 -15.67 13.13 9.45
C LYS A 10 -17.01 13.48 8.78
N MET A 11 -16.99 13.76 7.48
CA MET A 11 -18.22 14.04 6.72
C MET A 11 -19.17 12.85 6.70
N LYS A 12 -18.66 11.63 6.48
CA LYS A 12 -19.42 10.39 6.59
C LYS A 12 -20.10 10.26 7.95
N THR A 13 -19.33 10.45 9.03
CA THR A 13 -19.87 10.38 10.40
C THR A 13 -20.94 11.43 10.63
N ASN A 14 -20.77 12.65 10.14
CA ASN A 14 -21.77 13.71 10.25
C ASN A 14 -23.06 13.36 9.49
N VAL A 15 -22.95 12.87 8.24
CA VAL A 15 -24.11 12.41 7.46
C VAL A 15 -24.85 11.31 8.22
N ILE A 16 -24.14 10.29 8.71
CA ILE A 16 -24.74 9.19 9.47
C ILE A 16 -25.44 9.71 10.74
N LEU A 17 -24.75 10.54 11.53
CA LEU A 17 -25.25 11.05 12.80
C LEU A 17 -26.49 11.92 12.60
N VAL A 18 -26.46 12.86 11.66
CA VAL A 18 -27.62 13.71 11.34
C VAL A 18 -28.77 12.87 10.80
N SER A 19 -28.49 11.88 9.93
CA SER A 19 -29.53 10.97 9.44
C SER A 19 -30.19 10.17 10.56
N PHE A 20 -29.41 9.67 11.52
CA PHE A 20 -29.93 8.95 12.68
C PHE A 20 -30.79 9.86 13.57
N ILE A 21 -30.35 11.09 13.83
CA ILE A 21 -31.13 12.07 14.60
C ILE A 21 -32.46 12.35 13.88
N SER A 22 -32.41 12.63 12.58
CA SER A 22 -33.61 12.87 11.75
C SER A 22 -34.59 11.69 11.77
N LEU A 23 -34.08 10.45 11.64
CA LEU A 23 -34.92 9.25 11.73
C LEU A 23 -35.50 9.05 13.12
N PHE A 24 -34.73 9.30 14.17
CA PHE A 24 -35.21 9.20 15.54
C PHE A 24 -36.31 10.22 15.83
N MET A 25 -36.16 11.46 15.36
CA MET A 25 -37.18 12.49 15.52
C MET A 25 -38.48 12.13 14.78
N THR A 26 -38.37 11.72 13.52
CA THR A 26 -39.54 11.39 12.67
C THR A 26 -40.25 10.10 13.09
N LEU A 27 -39.51 9.04 13.42
CA LEU A 27 -40.09 7.76 13.84
C LEU A 27 -40.49 7.74 15.32
N GLY A 28 -39.80 8.52 16.15
CA GLY A 28 -40.07 8.63 17.58
C GLY A 28 -41.24 9.56 17.92
N GLY A 29 -41.78 10.30 16.93
CA GLY A 29 -42.83 11.29 17.16
C GLY A 29 -42.38 12.39 18.11
N VAL A 30 -41.10 12.80 18.02
CA VAL A 30 -40.55 13.80 18.93
C VAL A 30 -41.08 15.16 18.53
N GLU A 31 -42.05 15.65 19.29
CA GLU A 31 -42.56 17.02 19.18
C GLU A 31 -41.81 17.94 20.13
N ILE A 32 -41.64 19.20 19.71
CA ILE A 32 -41.03 20.22 20.55
C ILE A 32 -42.14 20.93 21.29
N ASP A 33 -42.04 20.91 22.62
CA ASP A 33 -42.87 21.73 23.48
C ASP A 33 -42.58 23.22 23.19
N PRO A 34 -43.59 24.03 22.81
CA PRO A 34 -43.40 25.46 22.55
C PRO A 34 -42.89 26.25 23.78
N GLU A 35 -43.02 25.72 24.99
CA GLU A 35 -42.43 26.31 26.20
C GLU A 35 -41.00 25.83 26.49
N SER A 36 -40.44 24.95 25.65
CA SER A 36 -39.09 24.44 25.83
C SER A 36 -38.06 25.55 25.75
N THR A 37 -37.12 25.53 26.70
CA THR A 37 -35.95 26.41 26.72
C THR A 37 -34.74 25.61 26.29
N PHE A 38 -34.10 26.01 25.19
CA PHE A 38 -32.86 25.38 24.74
C PHE A 38 -31.69 26.27 25.17
N PHE A 39 -30.82 25.75 26.04
CA PHE A 39 -29.74 26.53 26.70
C PHE A 39 -30.22 27.81 27.41
N GLY A 40 -31.42 27.80 27.99
CA GLY A 40 -31.97 28.95 28.71
C GLY A 40 -32.51 30.07 27.81
N LEU A 41 -32.46 29.89 26.48
CA LEU A 41 -33.12 30.78 25.52
C LEU A 41 -34.53 30.23 25.21
N LYS A 42 -35.54 31.09 25.34
CA LYS A 42 -36.90 30.80 24.85
C LYS A 42 -36.96 31.14 23.36
N PHE A 43 -37.29 30.15 22.54
CA PHE A 43 -37.44 30.34 21.10
C PHE A 43 -38.92 30.56 20.79
N THR A 44 -39.31 31.80 20.47
CA THR A 44 -40.67 32.10 20.00
C THR A 44 -40.75 31.82 18.49
N GLY A 45 -41.75 31.03 18.06
CA GLY A 45 -41.99 30.73 16.64
C GLY A 45 -41.18 29.58 16.05
N LEU A 46 -40.51 28.76 16.89
CA LEU A 46 -39.84 27.55 16.43
C LEU A 46 -40.88 26.42 16.26
N SER A 47 -41.42 26.27 15.04
CA SER A 47 -42.31 25.15 14.72
C SER A 47 -41.51 23.89 14.35
N SER A 48 -42.11 22.72 14.58
CA SER A 48 -41.57 21.43 14.12
C SER A 48 -41.26 21.45 12.63
N ASP A 49 -42.12 22.09 11.82
CA ASP A 49 -41.97 22.20 10.37
C ASP A 49 -40.71 22.96 9.96
N LEU A 50 -40.38 24.05 10.66
CA LEU A 50 -39.16 24.81 10.41
C LEU A 50 -37.91 23.98 10.69
N ILE A 51 -37.94 23.15 11.73
CA ILE A 51 -36.82 22.28 12.09
C ILE A 51 -36.68 21.15 11.07
N TYR A 52 -37.78 20.49 10.70
CA TYR A 52 -37.74 19.45 9.67
C TYR A 52 -37.24 20.01 8.33
N SER A 53 -37.74 21.18 7.92
CA SER A 53 -37.26 21.87 6.72
C SER A 53 -35.76 22.20 6.80
N GLY A 54 -35.31 22.76 7.93
CA GLY A 54 -33.89 23.05 8.18
C GLY A 54 -33.01 21.80 8.15
N LEU A 55 -33.46 20.70 8.78
CA LEU A 55 -32.76 19.42 8.79
C LEU A 55 -32.68 18.80 7.39
N VAL A 56 -33.74 18.89 6.58
CA VAL A 56 -33.73 18.43 5.19
C VAL A 56 -32.67 19.19 4.39
N VAL A 57 -32.61 20.52 4.51
CA VAL A 57 -31.61 21.35 3.80
C VAL A 57 -30.18 20.98 4.24
N VAL A 58 -29.93 20.87 5.54
CA VAL A 58 -28.61 20.50 6.08
C VAL A 58 -28.22 19.10 5.63
N LEU A 59 -29.13 18.13 5.72
CA LEU A 59 -28.85 16.75 5.35
C LEU A 59 -28.62 16.58 3.85
N PHE A 60 -29.39 17.30 3.02
CA PHE A 60 -29.18 17.33 1.57
C PHE A 60 -27.80 17.89 1.21
N TYR A 61 -27.41 19.02 1.83
CA TYR A 61 -26.07 19.60 1.66
C TYR A 61 -24.97 18.62 2.07
N LEU A 62 -25.06 18.03 3.26
CA LEU A 62 -24.07 17.06 3.76
C LEU A 62 -23.98 15.83 2.85
N MET A 63 -25.11 15.33 2.36
CA MET A 63 -25.17 14.19 1.44
C MET A 63 -24.48 14.53 0.11
N ALA A 64 -24.81 15.67 -0.51
CA ALA A 64 -24.19 16.10 -1.76
C ALA A 64 -22.67 16.29 -1.61
N HIS A 65 -22.24 16.93 -0.51
CA HIS A 65 -20.82 17.13 -0.21
C HIS A 65 -20.10 15.80 0.03
N PHE A 66 -20.71 14.87 0.77
CA PHE A 66 -20.16 13.54 0.98
C PHE A 66 -20.02 12.77 -0.33
N VAL A 67 -21.06 12.75 -1.18
CA VAL A 67 -21.02 12.08 -2.49
C VAL A 67 -19.91 12.66 -3.36
N TRP A 68 -19.74 13.99 -3.37
CA TRP A 68 -18.68 14.66 -4.11
C TRP A 68 -17.29 14.19 -3.65
N CYS A 69 -16.97 14.29 -2.36
CA CYS A 69 -15.66 13.88 -1.85
C CYS A 69 -15.42 12.37 -1.97
N ALA A 70 -16.48 11.56 -1.83
CA ALA A 70 -16.37 10.13 -2.02
C ALA A 70 -16.13 9.75 -3.49
N TYR A 71 -16.71 10.51 -4.43
CA TYR A 71 -16.43 10.38 -5.85
C TYR A 71 -14.98 10.78 -6.18
N GLU A 72 -14.45 11.86 -5.61
CA GLU A 72 -13.02 12.20 -5.74
C GLU A 72 -12.12 11.06 -5.24
N THR A 73 -12.49 10.43 -4.12
CA THR A 73 -11.75 9.27 -3.58
C THR A 73 -11.83 8.07 -4.53
N LEU A 74 -12.98 7.84 -5.18
CA LEU A 74 -13.15 6.81 -6.21
C LEU A 74 -12.27 7.07 -7.42
N GLN A 75 -12.24 8.31 -7.91
CA GLN A 75 -11.40 8.72 -9.02
C GLN A 75 -9.91 8.57 -8.68
N GLU A 76 -9.49 8.99 -7.48
CA GLU A 76 -8.13 8.76 -6.99
C GLU A 76 -7.82 7.25 -6.89
N TRP A 77 -8.79 6.42 -6.52
CA TRP A 77 -8.62 4.97 -6.52
C TRP A 77 -8.52 4.41 -7.94
N GLU A 78 -9.37 4.83 -8.86
CA GLU A 78 -9.34 4.39 -10.26
C GLU A 78 -8.00 4.78 -10.91
N VAL A 79 -7.53 6.00 -10.68
CA VAL A 79 -6.20 6.47 -11.08
C VAL A 79 -5.09 5.67 -10.39
N ARG A 80 -5.25 5.23 -9.13
CA ARG A 80 -4.28 4.33 -8.47
C ARG A 80 -4.28 2.92 -9.02
N VAL A 81 -5.42 2.42 -9.49
CA VAL A 81 -5.54 1.08 -10.11
C VAL A 81 -5.02 1.11 -11.55
N THR A 82 -5.16 2.23 -12.24
CA THR A 82 -4.77 2.40 -13.65
C THR A 82 -3.41 3.09 -13.85
N GLY A 83 -2.88 3.75 -12.81
CA GLY A 83 -1.68 4.57 -12.86
C GLY A 83 -0.39 3.82 -12.54
N THR A 84 0.54 3.82 -13.49
CA THR A 84 1.98 3.61 -13.26
C THR A 84 2.66 4.98 -13.04
N LYS A 85 3.51 5.14 -12.01
CA LYS A 85 4.45 6.27 -11.67
C LYS A 85 4.09 7.00 -10.36
N GLY A 86 4.98 7.41 -9.44
CA GLY A 86 6.44 7.46 -9.35
C GLY A 86 6.86 7.96 -7.93
N ALA A 87 8.04 7.52 -7.47
CA ALA A 87 8.87 7.96 -6.34
C ALA A 87 8.26 8.58 -5.04
N PHE A 88 8.45 7.93 -3.89
CA PHE A 88 8.68 8.64 -2.62
C PHE A 88 10.06 8.27 -2.06
N LYS A 89 10.96 9.26 -2.08
CA LYS A 89 12.15 9.36 -1.24
C LYS A 89 11.73 9.43 0.24
N ARG A 90 12.45 8.77 1.13
CA ARG A 90 12.49 9.08 2.57
C ARG A 90 13.95 9.42 2.93
N ALA A 91 14.08 10.26 3.95
CA ALA A 91 15.05 11.33 4.08
C ALA A 91 16.36 10.96 4.81
N ASP A 92 16.85 9.73 4.66
CA ASP A 92 17.99 9.20 5.44
C ASP A 92 19.08 8.49 4.61
N GLN A 93 18.97 8.47 3.28
CA GLN A 93 19.92 7.78 2.41
C GLN A 93 20.29 8.64 1.19
N GLU A 94 21.10 9.68 1.42
CA GLU A 94 21.74 10.46 0.36
C GLU A 94 23.16 10.00 0.00
N ASP A 95 23.63 8.85 0.52
CA ASP A 95 25.06 8.48 0.39
C ASP A 95 25.32 7.03 -0.05
N ILE A 96 24.38 6.41 -0.78
CA ILE A 96 24.64 5.11 -1.42
C ILE A 96 24.54 5.29 -2.93
N ASP A 97 25.69 5.10 -3.59
CA ASP A 97 25.92 5.25 -5.03
C ASP A 97 24.70 4.94 -5.91
N GLU A 98 24.34 5.95 -6.72
CA GLU A 98 23.19 6.02 -7.63
C GLU A 98 23.12 4.86 -8.65
N ALA A 99 24.20 4.07 -8.79
CA ALA A 99 24.32 2.94 -9.71
C ALA A 99 23.67 1.63 -9.23
N ILE A 100 23.32 1.49 -7.94
CA ILE A 100 22.84 0.22 -7.35
C ILE A 100 21.45 0.38 -6.72
N HIS A 101 20.53 1.11 -7.36
CA HIS A 101 19.11 1.05 -6.99
C HIS A 101 18.39 -0.05 -7.79
N PRO A 102 17.89 -1.12 -7.15
CA PRO A 102 16.90 -1.98 -7.81
C PRO A 102 15.68 -1.14 -8.22
N SER A 103 15.08 -1.45 -9.37
CA SER A 103 13.89 -0.79 -9.89
C SER A 103 12.66 -1.11 -9.02
N TYR A 104 12.56 -0.48 -7.85
CA TYR A 104 11.44 -0.62 -6.93
C TYR A 104 10.21 0.16 -7.43
N PRO A 105 8.98 -0.32 -7.14
CA PRO A 105 7.75 0.40 -7.47
C PRO A 105 7.48 1.49 -6.42
N SER A 106 6.89 2.59 -6.86
CA SER A 106 6.79 3.85 -6.14
C SER A 106 5.77 3.96 -5.01
N ASP A 107 5.00 2.91 -4.71
CA ASP A 107 4.00 2.89 -3.64
C ASP A 107 4.32 1.76 -2.64
N PRO A 108 4.52 2.04 -1.33
CA PRO A 108 4.70 1.02 -0.29
C PRO A 108 3.50 0.08 -0.16
N ARG A 109 2.34 0.43 -0.73
CA ARG A 109 1.14 -0.41 -0.78
C ARG A 109 1.13 -1.38 -1.97
N ASN A 110 2.07 -1.26 -2.91
CA ASN A 110 2.27 -2.13 -4.09
C ASN A 110 3.62 -2.89 -4.11
N SER A 111 4.47 -2.72 -3.09
CA SER A 111 5.62 -3.60 -2.84
C SER A 111 5.15 -4.90 -2.20
N THR A 112 4.38 -5.67 -2.97
CA THR A 112 4.07 -7.05 -2.57
C THR A 112 5.36 -7.87 -2.60
N LEU A 113 5.47 -8.87 -1.72
CA LEU A 113 6.56 -9.84 -1.76
C LEU A 113 6.72 -10.41 -3.18
N TYR A 114 5.61 -10.55 -3.91
CA TYR A 114 5.57 -10.97 -5.31
C TYR A 114 6.30 -10.02 -6.28
N TYR A 115 6.11 -8.70 -6.20
CA TYR A 115 6.84 -7.76 -7.07
C TYR A 115 8.33 -7.74 -6.74
N SER A 116 8.68 -7.72 -5.45
CA SER A 116 10.06 -7.81 -5.00
C SER A 116 10.71 -9.13 -5.45
N TRP A 117 10.01 -10.25 -5.27
CA TRP A 117 10.51 -11.57 -5.61
C TRP A 117 10.62 -11.81 -7.11
N SER A 118 9.62 -11.43 -7.91
CA SER A 118 9.68 -11.60 -9.38
C SER A 118 10.78 -10.73 -10.01
N THR A 119 11.01 -9.52 -9.50
CA THR A 119 12.09 -8.65 -10.00
C THR A 119 13.46 -9.05 -9.46
N GLN A 120 13.57 -9.52 -8.22
CA GLN A 120 14.85 -9.98 -7.64
C GLN A 120 15.24 -11.39 -8.09
N ALA A 121 14.29 -12.30 -8.32
CA ALA A 121 14.58 -13.66 -8.80
C ALA A 121 15.30 -13.66 -10.16
N HIS A 122 14.93 -12.75 -11.07
CA HIS A 122 15.66 -12.58 -12.33
C HIS A 122 17.09 -12.08 -12.13
N LYS A 123 17.33 -11.19 -11.15
CA LYS A 123 18.68 -10.70 -10.83
C LYS A 123 19.54 -11.81 -10.24
N ILE A 124 18.97 -12.68 -9.41
CA ILE A 124 19.66 -13.84 -8.84
C ILE A 124 20.09 -14.82 -9.95
N SER A 125 19.31 -14.94 -11.02
CA SER A 125 19.71 -15.72 -12.21
C SER A 125 20.90 -15.12 -12.95
N CYS A 126 21.03 -13.78 -13.04
CA CYS A 126 22.18 -13.12 -13.67
C CYS A 126 23.46 -13.19 -12.79
N VAL A 127 23.29 -13.12 -11.47
CA VAL A 127 24.40 -13.27 -10.51
C VAL A 127 25.11 -14.62 -10.70
N ARG A 128 24.37 -15.67 -11.08
CA ARG A 128 24.96 -16.98 -11.40
C ARG A 128 25.95 -16.93 -12.57
N SER A 129 25.59 -16.27 -13.68
CA SER A 129 26.49 -16.14 -14.83
C SER A 129 27.71 -15.27 -14.52
N ASP A 130 27.53 -14.23 -13.70
CA ASP A 130 28.63 -13.36 -13.27
C ASP A 130 29.62 -14.12 -12.38
N ILE A 131 29.12 -15.03 -11.54
CA ILE A 131 29.95 -15.93 -10.72
C ILE A 131 30.68 -16.95 -11.58
N GLU A 132 30.03 -17.54 -12.58
CA GLU A 132 30.72 -18.48 -13.48
C GLU A 132 31.85 -17.78 -14.26
N SER A 133 31.63 -16.54 -14.69
CA SER A 133 32.62 -15.68 -15.37
C SER A 133 33.79 -15.29 -14.46
N ALA A 134 33.51 -14.84 -13.23
CA ALA A 134 34.54 -14.47 -12.28
C ALA A 134 35.37 -15.68 -11.80
N ASN A 135 34.74 -16.85 -11.62
CA ASN A 135 35.47 -18.08 -11.30
C ASN A 135 36.45 -18.46 -12.41
N LYS A 136 36.06 -18.27 -13.68
CA LYS A 136 36.94 -18.52 -14.83
C LYS A 136 38.16 -17.58 -14.82
N LYS A 137 37.96 -16.29 -14.54
CA LYS A 137 39.05 -15.30 -14.45
C LYS A 137 40.03 -15.60 -13.30
N ILE A 138 39.53 -16.08 -12.16
CA ILE A 138 40.38 -16.50 -11.04
C ILE A 138 41.24 -17.72 -11.43
N LEU A 139 40.67 -18.70 -12.13
CA LEU A 139 41.42 -19.86 -12.63
C LEU A 139 42.46 -19.48 -13.70
N GLU A 140 42.14 -18.54 -14.58
CA GLU A 140 43.08 -18.00 -15.56
C GLU A 140 44.26 -17.27 -14.88
N LEU A 141 43.97 -16.48 -13.84
CA LEU A 141 45.00 -15.80 -13.04
C LEU A 141 45.91 -16.81 -12.30
N GLU A 142 45.33 -17.86 -11.74
CA GLU A 142 46.05 -18.95 -11.08
C GLU A 142 46.99 -19.67 -12.08
N ALA A 143 46.52 -19.96 -13.29
CA ALA A 143 47.35 -20.57 -14.34
C ALA A 143 48.53 -19.67 -14.77
N VAL A 144 48.32 -18.35 -14.85
CA VAL A 144 49.39 -17.38 -15.13
C VAL A 144 50.42 -17.35 -13.99
N VAL A 145 49.97 -17.31 -12.73
CA VAL A 145 50.86 -17.34 -11.55
C VAL A 145 51.67 -18.64 -11.49
N HIS A 146 51.06 -19.78 -11.78
CA HIS A 146 51.74 -21.07 -11.84
C HIS A 146 52.75 -21.15 -12.99
N GLY A 147 52.40 -20.69 -14.19
CA GLY A 147 53.32 -20.67 -15.34
C GLY A 147 54.55 -19.79 -15.10
N LEU A 148 54.37 -18.64 -14.44
CA LEU A 148 55.47 -17.76 -14.04
C LEU A 148 56.38 -18.38 -12.96
N ARG A 149 55.83 -19.27 -12.12
CA ARG A 149 56.58 -19.99 -11.09
C ARG A 149 57.41 -21.14 -11.65
N GLU A 150 56.90 -21.86 -12.65
CA GLU A 150 57.59 -22.98 -13.30
C GLU A 150 58.71 -22.53 -14.26
N GLN A 151 58.59 -21.34 -14.86
CA GLN A 151 59.60 -20.80 -15.78
C GLN A 151 60.90 -20.33 -15.11
N GLY A 152 61.02 -20.43 -13.78
CA GLY A 152 62.29 -20.22 -13.06
C GLY A 152 62.88 -18.81 -13.16
N THR A 153 62.13 -17.84 -13.69
CA THR A 153 62.48 -16.42 -13.64
C THR A 153 62.53 -16.03 -12.16
N LYS A 154 63.61 -15.38 -11.72
CA LYS A 154 63.71 -14.80 -10.37
C LYS A 154 62.47 -13.94 -10.13
N LEU A 155 61.49 -14.46 -9.40
CA LEU A 155 60.27 -13.74 -9.06
C LEU A 155 60.69 -12.45 -8.33
N SER A 156 60.35 -11.30 -8.91
CA SER A 156 60.43 -10.02 -8.19
C SER A 156 59.58 -10.14 -6.91
N ARG A 157 59.92 -9.39 -5.85
CA ARG A 157 59.12 -9.29 -4.61
C ARG A 157 57.63 -9.04 -4.89
N ASP A 158 57.33 -8.34 -5.99
CA ASP A 158 55.97 -8.03 -6.42
C ASP A 158 55.14 -9.26 -6.81
N THR A 159 55.76 -10.28 -7.44
CA THR A 159 55.06 -11.51 -7.83
C THR A 159 54.77 -12.47 -6.67
N VAL A 160 55.59 -12.45 -5.61
CA VAL A 160 55.33 -13.23 -4.38
C VAL A 160 54.13 -12.65 -3.63
N ASN A 161 54.03 -11.31 -3.57
CA ASN A 161 52.89 -10.60 -2.97
C ASN A 161 51.56 -10.86 -3.69
N ILE A 162 51.59 -11.08 -5.00
CA ILE A 162 50.39 -11.44 -5.78
C ILE A 162 49.86 -12.81 -5.37
N SER A 163 50.73 -13.84 -5.21
CA SER A 163 50.27 -15.18 -4.83
C SER A 163 49.62 -15.23 -3.44
N THR A 164 50.20 -14.53 -2.46
CA THR A 164 49.63 -14.42 -1.10
C THR A 164 48.32 -13.65 -1.04
N SER A 165 48.00 -12.87 -2.07
CA SER A 165 46.74 -12.12 -2.18
C SER A 165 45.65 -12.90 -2.92
N VAL A 166 46.01 -13.91 -3.72
CA VAL A 166 45.08 -14.71 -4.53
C VAL A 166 44.40 -15.81 -3.70
N ASP A 167 45.11 -16.44 -2.77
CA ASP A 167 44.56 -17.48 -1.90
C ASP A 167 43.36 -17.01 -1.02
N PRO A 168 43.42 -15.86 -0.31
CA PRO A 168 42.27 -15.39 0.46
C PRO A 168 41.08 -15.00 -0.43
N LEU A 169 41.33 -14.45 -1.63
CA LEU A 169 40.27 -14.16 -2.60
C LEU A 169 39.56 -15.43 -3.08
N LYS A 170 40.28 -16.55 -3.20
CA LYS A 170 39.72 -17.86 -3.57
C LYS A 170 38.80 -18.40 -2.48
N ASP A 171 39.19 -18.27 -1.22
CA ASP A 171 38.37 -18.71 -0.09
C ASP A 171 37.11 -17.87 0.08
N GLU A 172 37.23 -16.54 -0.05
CA GLU A 172 36.09 -15.62 -0.07
C GLU A 172 35.14 -15.93 -1.24
N TRP A 173 35.70 -16.18 -2.42
CA TRP A 173 34.94 -16.54 -3.61
C TRP A 173 34.17 -17.85 -3.45
N GLN A 174 34.81 -18.87 -2.88
CA GLN A 174 34.14 -20.14 -2.59
C GLN A 174 33.04 -19.97 -1.54
N SER A 175 33.23 -19.12 -0.54
CA SER A 175 32.21 -18.80 0.46
C SER A 175 30.98 -18.11 -0.15
N ILE A 176 31.20 -17.14 -1.05
CA ILE A 176 30.15 -16.46 -1.81
C ILE A 176 29.37 -17.48 -2.67
N LYS A 177 30.09 -18.34 -3.39
CA LYS A 177 29.48 -19.40 -4.23
C LYS A 177 28.59 -20.33 -3.40
N ARG A 178 29.06 -20.79 -2.24
CA ARG A 178 28.28 -21.67 -1.34
C ARG A 178 27.04 -20.97 -0.79
N SER A 179 27.17 -19.71 -0.41
CA SER A 179 26.05 -18.90 0.09
C SER A 179 24.98 -18.72 -0.97
N ILE A 180 25.38 -18.46 -2.22
CA ILE A 180 24.45 -18.28 -3.34
C ILE A 180 23.78 -19.58 -3.74
N GLN A 181 24.49 -20.71 -3.72
CA GLN A 181 23.88 -22.03 -3.92
C GLN A 181 22.88 -22.40 -2.82
N ALA A 182 23.17 -22.06 -1.56
CA ALA A 182 22.26 -22.28 -0.44
C ALA A 182 20.98 -21.43 -0.59
N ILE A 183 21.12 -20.18 -1.03
CA ILE A 183 20.01 -19.29 -1.35
C ILE A 183 19.19 -19.85 -2.52
N GLU A 184 19.82 -20.23 -3.63
CA GLU A 184 19.14 -20.81 -4.80
C GLU A 184 18.34 -22.08 -4.42
N LYS A 185 18.92 -22.97 -3.61
CA LYS A 185 18.24 -24.18 -3.12
C LYS A 185 17.05 -23.86 -2.22
N THR A 186 17.16 -22.83 -1.39
CA THR A 186 16.07 -22.38 -0.51
C THR A 186 14.94 -21.71 -1.30
N ILE A 187 15.30 -20.91 -2.30
CA ILE A 187 14.37 -20.20 -3.20
C ILE A 187 13.64 -21.17 -4.12
N SER A 188 14.36 -22.16 -4.66
CA SER A 188 13.83 -23.14 -5.62
C SER A 188 13.15 -24.32 -4.93
N ALA A 189 13.12 -24.35 -3.60
CA ALA A 189 12.35 -25.35 -2.88
C ALA A 189 10.86 -25.17 -3.21
N ASP A 190 10.21 -26.23 -3.69
CA ASP A 190 8.79 -26.23 -4.10
C ASP A 190 7.87 -25.61 -3.04
N GLN A 191 8.23 -25.74 -1.76
CA GLN A 191 7.53 -25.16 -0.62
C GLN A 191 7.39 -23.63 -0.69
N VAL A 192 8.40 -22.90 -1.18
CA VAL A 192 8.33 -21.42 -1.30
C VAL A 192 7.37 -21.03 -2.41
N ILE A 193 7.43 -21.72 -3.55
CA ILE A 193 6.53 -21.49 -4.69
C ILE A 193 5.08 -21.77 -4.31
N ASP A 194 4.82 -22.88 -3.62
CA ASP A 194 3.46 -23.23 -3.19
C ASP A 194 2.93 -22.28 -2.10
N SER A 195 3.78 -21.87 -1.15
CA SER A 195 3.42 -20.86 -0.16
C SER A 195 3.06 -19.53 -0.82
N MET A 196 3.79 -19.14 -1.87
CA MET A 196 3.51 -17.94 -2.66
C MET A 196 2.20 -18.01 -3.42
N ARG A 197 1.86 -19.16 -4.01
CA ARG A 197 0.55 -19.36 -4.67
C ARG A 197 -0.60 -19.25 -3.68
N VAL A 198 -0.46 -19.84 -2.49
CA VAL A 198 -1.47 -19.75 -1.44
C VAL A 198 -1.62 -18.30 -0.95
N PHE A 199 -0.50 -17.60 -0.77
CA PHE A 199 -0.48 -16.18 -0.42
C PHE A 199 -1.20 -15.33 -1.46
N ASP A 200 -0.88 -15.47 -2.75
CA ASP A 200 -1.49 -14.69 -3.84
C ASP A 200 -3.01 -14.88 -3.89
N ARG A 201 -3.46 -16.13 -3.80
CA ARG A 201 -4.89 -16.44 -3.75
C ARG A 201 -5.57 -15.75 -2.57
N ARG A 202 -4.99 -15.83 -1.37
CA ARG A 202 -5.53 -15.17 -0.16
C ARG A 202 -5.51 -13.65 -0.28
N TYR A 203 -4.45 -13.09 -0.83
CA TYR A 203 -4.29 -11.66 -1.04
C TYR A 203 -5.34 -11.11 -2.01
N LYS A 204 -5.58 -11.80 -3.13
CA LYS A 204 -6.67 -11.46 -4.08
C LYS A 204 -8.04 -11.44 -3.40
N TYR A 205 -8.35 -12.47 -2.60
CA TYR A 205 -9.59 -12.50 -1.84
C TYR A 205 -9.67 -11.35 -0.82
N PHE A 206 -8.59 -11.09 -0.09
CA PHE A 206 -8.53 -9.99 0.86
C PHE A 206 -8.79 -8.64 0.17
N MET A 207 -8.13 -8.37 -0.95
CA MET A 207 -8.33 -7.13 -1.72
C MET A 207 -9.76 -6.99 -2.24
N LYS A 208 -10.35 -8.09 -2.74
CA LYS A 208 -11.76 -8.11 -3.15
C LYS A 208 -12.70 -7.78 -1.99
N THR A 209 -12.51 -8.41 -0.83
CA THR A 209 -13.33 -8.17 0.36
C THR A 209 -13.17 -6.75 0.89
N GLN A 210 -11.96 -6.19 0.90
CA GLN A 210 -11.73 -4.80 1.31
C GLN A 210 -12.44 -3.81 0.39
N ASN A 211 -12.38 -4.02 -0.93
CA ASN A 211 -13.06 -3.16 -1.89
C ASN A 211 -14.58 -3.26 -1.76
N ILE A 212 -15.13 -4.46 -1.58
CA ILE A 212 -16.56 -4.67 -1.34
C ILE A 212 -16.99 -3.98 -0.04
N ARG A 213 -16.25 -4.17 1.05
CA ARG A 213 -16.54 -3.54 2.35
C ARG A 213 -16.59 -2.02 2.20
N TRP A 214 -15.57 -1.44 1.56
CA TRP A 214 -15.50 -0.01 1.34
C TRP A 214 -16.69 0.48 0.49
N PHE A 215 -17.00 -0.20 -0.61
CA PHE A 215 -18.10 0.21 -1.48
C PHE A 215 -19.48 0.09 -0.79
N VAL A 216 -19.74 -1.02 -0.11
CA VAL A 216 -21.05 -1.28 0.52
C VAL A 216 -21.22 -0.48 1.81
N ILE A 217 -20.24 -0.55 2.71
CA ILE A 217 -20.37 0.00 4.07
C ILE A 217 -19.93 1.46 4.11
N ASP A 218 -18.85 1.82 3.43
CA ASP A 218 -18.32 3.18 3.54
C ASP A 218 -18.98 4.13 2.54
N PHE A 219 -19.40 3.67 1.36
CA PHE A 219 -20.00 4.50 0.32
C PHE A 219 -21.54 4.40 0.25
N ILE A 220 -22.09 3.20 0.03
CA ILE A 220 -23.55 3.02 -0.18
C ILE A 220 -24.35 3.29 1.10
N PHE A 221 -23.92 2.75 2.24
CA PHE A 221 -24.71 2.82 3.48
C PHE A 221 -25.05 4.26 3.91
N PRO A 222 -24.11 5.23 3.96
CA PRO A 222 -24.44 6.61 4.31
C PRO A 222 -25.48 7.25 3.36
N ILE A 223 -25.37 6.97 2.06
CA ILE A 223 -26.27 7.53 1.03
C ILE A 223 -27.69 6.98 1.19
N VAL A 224 -27.82 5.67 1.38
CA VAL A 224 -29.13 5.03 1.61
C VAL A 224 -29.75 5.55 2.89
N LEU A 225 -28.98 5.61 3.98
CA LEU A 225 -29.46 6.09 5.28
C LEU A 225 -29.94 7.54 5.21
N SER A 226 -29.17 8.43 4.58
CA SER A 226 -29.56 9.84 4.42
C SER A 226 -30.77 10.00 3.50
N SER A 227 -30.86 9.22 2.43
CA SER A 227 -32.00 9.25 1.52
C SER A 227 -33.30 8.83 2.23
N VAL A 228 -33.25 7.78 3.05
CA VAL A 228 -34.41 7.33 3.85
C VAL A 228 -34.79 8.38 4.88
N ALA A 229 -33.81 9.00 5.55
CA ALA A 229 -34.06 10.08 6.51
C ALA A 229 -34.72 11.31 5.86
N ILE A 230 -34.23 11.74 4.69
CA ILE A 230 -34.83 12.83 3.91
C ILE A 230 -36.27 12.49 3.53
N TYR A 231 -36.50 11.30 2.98
CA TYR A 231 -37.84 10.84 2.61
C TYR A 231 -38.81 10.92 3.79
N LYS A 232 -38.39 10.43 4.96
CA LYS A 232 -39.22 10.45 6.17
C LYS A 232 -39.50 11.85 6.71
N MET A 233 -38.56 12.77 6.62
CA MET A 233 -38.81 14.16 7.00
C MET A 233 -39.77 14.86 6.03
N ILE A 234 -39.69 14.58 4.73
CA ILE A 234 -40.62 15.15 3.74
C ILE A 234 -42.04 14.60 3.95
N ASP A 235 -42.17 13.30 4.20
CA ASP A 235 -43.44 12.64 4.53
C ASP A 235 -44.08 13.30 5.77
N ALA A 236 -43.29 13.51 6.83
CA ALA A 236 -43.73 14.17 8.05
C ALA A 236 -44.14 15.65 7.85
N LEU A 237 -43.54 16.36 6.90
CA LEU A 237 -43.90 17.73 6.55
C LEU A 237 -45.19 17.84 5.71
N SER A 238 -45.64 16.72 5.12
CA SER A 238 -46.82 16.69 4.25
C SER A 238 -48.12 16.32 4.97
N LEU A 239 -48.03 15.91 6.23
CA LEU A 239 -49.14 15.57 7.13
C LEU A 239 -49.55 16.79 7.96
#